data_AF-A0A087BPU9-F1
#
_entry.id   AF-A0A087BPU9-F1
#
_cell.length_a   1.000
_cell.length_b   1.000
_cell.length_c   1.000
_cell.angle_alpha   90.00
_cell.angle_beta   90.00
_cell.angle_gamma   90.00
#
_symmetry.space_group_name_H-M   'P 1'
#
loop_
_entity.id
_entity.type
_entity.pdbx_description
1 polymer ?
#
loop_
_entity_poly.entity_id
_entity_poly.type
_entity_poly.pdbx_seq_one_letter_code
_entity_poly.pdbx_strand_id
1 'polypeptide(L)'
;MKTMVALGLSSDAIRVAVIGNPYTPRPLIKQWHTFTLPAGAVVDGEVVDQPTVTGMMKQIVKRHRIPTSNVAMVYSSRRVLFREATFPEMGLDELHATLPF
;
A
#
# COMPACT_ATOMS: atom_id res chain seq x y z
N MET A 1 -22.09 -2.11 0.94
CA MET A 1 -21.20 -1.29 0.08
C MET A 1 -19.75 -1.68 0.33
N LYS A 2 -18.99 -2.06 -0.70
CA LYS A 2 -17.56 -2.38 -0.54
C LYS A 2 -16.75 -1.11 -0.31
N THR A 3 -15.79 -1.17 0.60
CA THR A 3 -14.85 -0.09 0.91
C THR A 3 -13.44 -0.66 0.76
N MET A 4 -12.51 0.14 0.26
CA MET A 4 -11.09 -0.18 0.18
C MET A 4 -10.30 0.92 0.88
N VAL A 5 -9.24 0.56 1.58
CA VAL A 5 -8.31 1.52 2.17
C VAL A 5 -7.04 1.51 1.33
N ALA A 6 -6.69 2.67 0.76
CA ALA A 6 -5.40 2.87 0.12
C ALA A 6 -4.42 3.45 1.14
N LEU A 7 -3.31 2.76 1.37
CA LEU A 7 -2.24 3.15 2.28
C LEU A 7 -0.97 3.44 1.48
N GLY A 8 -0.46 4.67 1.56
CA GLY A 8 0.83 5.06 1.03
C GLY A 8 1.83 5.25 2.16
N LEU A 9 2.98 4.58 2.07
CA LEU A 9 4.11 4.78 2.97
C LEU A 9 5.26 5.41 2.20
N SER A 10 5.80 6.49 2.73
CA SER A 10 6.92 7.24 2.15
C SER A 10 7.91 7.60 3.25
N SER A 11 9.06 8.16 2.88
CA SER A 11 10.09 8.55 3.84
C SER A 11 9.65 9.65 4.81
N ASP A 12 8.70 10.50 4.40
CA ASP A 12 8.26 11.68 5.14
C ASP A 12 6.86 11.54 5.75
N ALA A 13 6.02 10.66 5.22
CA ALA A 13 4.63 10.57 5.64
C ALA A 13 3.96 9.21 5.42
N ILE A 14 2.93 8.96 6.23
CA ILE A 14 1.88 7.98 6.01
C ILE A 14 0.68 8.70 5.40
N ARG A 15 0.20 8.25 4.24
CA ARG A 15 -0.98 8.76 3.56
C ARG A 15 -2.05 7.68 3.53
N VAL A 16 -3.28 8.02 3.87
CA VAL A 16 -4.39 7.05 3.88
C VAL A 16 -5.61 7.64 3.22
N ALA A 17 -6.27 6.85 2.39
CA ALA A 17 -7.55 7.20 1.77
C ALA A 17 -8.53 6.04 1.90
N VAL A 18 -9.76 6.33 2.32
CA VAL A 18 -10.86 5.38 2.38
C VAL A 18 -11.73 5.59 1.15
N ILE A 19 -11.76 4.61 0.26
CA ILE A 19 -12.47 4.66 -1.02
C ILE A 19 -13.73 3.82 -0.94
N GLY A 20 -14.87 4.45 -1.14
CA GLY A 20 -16.18 3.81 -1.30
C GLY A 20 -16.43 3.40 -2.74
N ASN A 21 -17.05 2.24 -2.93
CA ASN A 21 -17.41 1.70 -4.25
C ASN A 21 -16.21 1.69 -5.23
N PRO A 22 -15.04 1.13 -4.83
CA PRO A 22 -13.80 1.25 -5.61
C PRO A 22 -13.85 0.58 -6.98
N TYR A 23 -14.76 -0.37 -7.19
CA TYR A 23 -14.89 -1.14 -8.44
C TYR A 23 -16.11 -0.73 -9.27
N THR A 24 -16.62 0.49 -9.08
CA THR A 24 -17.71 1.05 -9.89
C THR A 24 -17.19 2.21 -10.75
N PRO A 25 -17.92 2.64 -11.79
CA PRO A 25 -17.54 3.81 -12.59
C PRO A 25 -17.47 5.13 -11.81
N ARG A 26 -17.93 5.16 -10.55
CA ARG A 26 -17.97 6.36 -9.71
C ARG A 26 -17.48 6.02 -8.29
N PRO A 27 -16.16 5.82 -8.10
CA PRO A 27 -15.59 5.66 -6.78
C PRO A 27 -15.66 6.99 -6.01
N LEU A 28 -15.77 6.90 -4.69
CA LEU A 28 -15.89 8.08 -3.82
C LEU A 28 -14.80 8.06 -2.74
N ILE A 29 -14.07 9.16 -2.58
CA ILE A 29 -13.17 9.33 -1.44
C ILE A 29 -14.03 9.70 -0.23
N LYS A 30 -14.15 8.77 0.72
CA LYS A 30 -14.92 8.96 1.97
C LYS A 30 -14.13 9.73 3.02
N GLN A 31 -12.82 9.49 3.09
CA GLN A 31 -11.94 10.09 4.08
C GLN A 31 -10.50 10.04 3.54
N TRP A 32 -9.71 11.06 3.84
CA TRP A 32 -8.29 11.07 3.52
C TRP A 32 -7.51 11.78 4.64
N HIS A 33 -6.30 11.31 4.92
CA HIS A 33 -5.40 11.91 5.91
C HIS A 33 -3.94 11.75 5.50
N THR A 34 -3.10 12.69 5.94
CA THR A 34 -1.64 12.64 5.83
C THR A 34 -1.03 12.85 7.20
N PHE A 35 -0.07 12.00 7.56
CA PHE A 35 0.61 12.03 8.86
C PHE A 35 2.11 12.05 8.63
N THR A 36 2.77 13.07 9.16
CA THR A 36 4.24 13.20 9.06
C THR A 36 4.92 12.10 9.87
N LEU A 37 5.89 11.43 9.26
CA LEU A 37 6.77 10.48 9.92
C LEU A 37 8.02 11.19 10.44
N PRO A 38 8.57 10.74 11.58
CA PRO A 38 9.89 11.14 12.00
C PRO A 38 10.94 10.80 10.95
N ALA A 39 11.90 11.69 10.75
CA ALA A 39 13.02 11.46 9.84
C ALA A 39 13.75 10.17 10.21
N GLY A 40 14.06 9.34 9.20
CA GLY A 40 14.74 8.06 9.39
C GLY A 40 13.83 6.89 9.78
N ALA A 41 12.54 7.10 10.07
CA ALA A 41 11.62 6.00 10.34
C ALA A 41 11.40 5.11 9.09
N VAL A 42 11.41 5.74 7.91
CA VAL A 42 11.37 5.08 6.60
C VAL A 42 12.47 5.66 5.73
N VAL A 43 13.30 4.80 5.13
CA VAL A 43 14.44 5.19 4.30
C VAL A 43 14.42 4.35 3.03
N ASP A 44 14.49 5.00 1.86
CA ASP A 44 14.49 4.33 0.55
C ASP A 44 13.35 3.32 0.33
N GLY A 45 12.20 3.56 0.95
CA GLY A 45 11.02 2.68 0.88
C GLY A 45 10.99 1.55 1.90
N GLU A 46 11.98 1.47 2.77
CA GLU A 46 12.10 0.47 3.82
C GLU A 46 11.77 1.06 5.19
N VAL A 47 11.03 0.31 6.00
CA VAL A 47 10.77 0.67 7.39
C VAL A 47 12.00 0.35 8.22
N VAL A 48 12.69 1.39 8.70
CA VAL A 48 13.88 1.25 9.55
C VAL A 48 13.50 1.24 11.03
N ASP A 49 12.51 2.04 11.42
CA ASP A 49 11.94 2.06 12.77
C ASP A 49 10.51 1.49 12.78
N GLN A 50 10.42 0.16 12.86
CA GLN A 50 9.16 -0.56 12.89
C GLN A 50 8.27 -0.18 14.09
N PRO A 51 8.78 -0.06 15.34
CA PRO A 51 7.98 0.40 16.48
C PRO A 51 7.29 1.74 16.25
N THR A 52 8.02 2.73 15.73
CA THR A 52 7.48 4.08 15.45
C THR A 52 6.39 4.03 14.39
N VAL A 53 6.66 3.40 13.24
CA VAL A 53 5.67 3.30 12.14
C VAL A 53 4.41 2.55 12.59
N THR A 54 4.58 1.43 13.32
CA THR A 54 3.46 0.64 13.83
C THR A 54 2.64 1.42 14.86
N GLY A 55 3.31 2.14 15.76
CA GLY A 55 2.67 2.99 16.77
C GLY A 55 1.82 4.08 16.12
N MET A 56 2.37 4.75 15.11
CA MET A 56 1.65 5.77 14.34
C MET A 56 0.46 5.18 13.58
N MET A 57 0.62 4.05 12.89
CA MET A 57 -0.50 3.37 12.21
C MET A 57 -1.65 3.02 13.18
N LYS A 58 -1.33 2.49 14.36
CA LYS A 58 -2.33 2.20 15.41
C LYS A 58 -3.07 3.46 15.85
N GLN A 59 -2.35 4.58 16.03
CA GLN A 59 -2.97 5.86 16.38
C GLN A 59 -3.88 6.37 15.26
N ILE A 60 -3.46 6.27 13.99
CA ILE A 60 -4.23 6.68 12.83
C ILE A 60 -5.56 5.91 12.76
N VAL A 61 -5.49 4.58 12.83
CA VAL A 61 -6.67 3.71 12.80
C VAL A 61 -7.62 4.05 13.95
N LYS A 62 -7.11 4.19 15.18
CA LYS A 62 -7.92 4.49 16.36
C LYS A 62 -8.56 5.88 16.30
N ARG A 63 -7.79 6.91 15.94
CA ARG A 63 -8.22 8.31 15.95
C ARG A 63 -9.21 8.62 14.82
N HIS A 64 -8.94 8.12 13.62
CA HIS A 64 -9.71 8.46 12.43
C HIS A 64 -10.73 7.39 12.04
N ARG A 65 -10.81 6.29 12.80
CA ARG A 65 -11.71 5.15 12.57
C ARG A 65 -11.56 4.56 11.16
N ILE A 66 -10.30 4.47 10.72
CA ILE A 66 -9.97 3.87 9.41
C ILE A 66 -10.33 2.38 9.45
N PRO A 67 -11.10 1.86 8.48
CA PRO A 67 -11.36 0.43 8.38
C PRO A 67 -10.05 -0.37 8.24
N THR A 68 -9.99 -1.54 8.87
CA THR A 68 -8.81 -2.42 8.80
C THR A 68 -8.97 -3.56 7.80
N SER A 69 -10.14 -3.67 7.16
CA SER A 69 -10.42 -4.65 6.12
C SER A 69 -10.19 -4.08 4.72
N ASN A 70 -9.77 -4.94 3.79
CA ASN A 70 -9.56 -4.60 2.38
C ASN A 70 -8.60 -3.41 2.18
N VAL A 71 -7.37 -3.59 2.64
CA VAL A 71 -6.30 -2.59 2.57
C VAL A 71 -5.38 -2.91 1.38
N ALA A 72 -5.22 -1.94 0.49
CA ALA A 72 -4.21 -1.94 -0.56
C ALA A 72 -3.08 -0.99 -0.13
N MET A 73 -1.85 -1.50 -0.08
CA MET A 73 -0.68 -0.71 0.28
C MET A 73 0.21 -0.47 -0.93
N VAL A 74 0.66 0.76 -1.11
CA VAL A 74 1.68 1.10 -2.10
C VAL A 74 3.04 0.88 -1.46
N TYR A 75 3.79 -0.09 -2.00
CA TYR A 75 5.18 -0.33 -1.67
C TYR A 75 6.05 0.19 -2.82
N SER A 76 6.93 1.13 -2.50
CA SER A 76 7.91 1.68 -3.43
C SER A 76 9.26 1.66 -2.72
N SER A 77 10.09 0.69 -3.08
CA SER A 77 11.45 0.53 -2.56
C SER A 77 12.41 0.46 -3.73
N ARG A 78 13.65 0.94 -3.53
CA ARG A 78 14.74 0.75 -4.50
C ARG A 78 15.06 -0.72 -4.76
N ARG A 79 14.54 -1.63 -3.93
CA ARG A 79 14.70 -3.08 -4.06
C ARG A 79 13.65 -3.73 -4.98
N VAL A 80 12.62 -3.00 -5.39
CA VAL A 80 11.61 -3.52 -6.34
C VAL A 80 12.10 -3.28 -7.76
N LEU A 81 12.26 -4.37 -8.52
CA LEU A 81 12.62 -4.32 -9.93
C LEU A 81 11.38 -4.56 -10.80
N PHE A 82 10.96 -3.56 -11.55
CA PHE A 82 9.98 -3.70 -12.62
C PHE A 82 10.70 -4.02 -13.93
N ARG A 83 10.29 -5.10 -14.57
CA ARG A 83 10.88 -5.59 -15.82
C ARG A 83 9.80 -6.18 -16.70
N GLU A 84 9.81 -5.78 -17.97
CA GLU A 84 8.98 -6.36 -19.00
C GLU A 84 9.70 -7.57 -19.60
N ALA A 85 8.96 -8.65 -19.85
CA ALA A 85 9.49 -9.87 -20.45
C ALA A 85 8.43 -10.48 -21.37
N THR A 86 8.90 -11.05 -22.48
CA THR A 86 8.03 -11.73 -23.46
C THR A 86 8.09 -13.23 -23.22
N PHE A 87 6.91 -13.85 -23.12
CA PHE A 87 6.74 -15.28 -22.99
C PHE A 87 5.88 -15.79 -24.14
N PRO A 88 6.03 -17.06 -24.55
CA PRO A 88 5.05 -17.73 -25.40
C PRO A 88 3.66 -17.71 -24.74
N GLU A 89 2.60 -17.84 -25.55
CA GLU A 89 1.26 -18.01 -25.03
C GLU A 89 1.16 -19.37 -24.31
N MET A 90 0.77 -19.35 -23.04
CA MET A 90 0.69 -20.54 -22.18
C MET A 90 -0.31 -20.30 -21.03
N GLY A 91 -0.67 -21.37 -20.31
CA GLY A 91 -1.53 -21.24 -19.12
C GLY A 91 -0.85 -20.46 -17.99
N LEU A 92 -1.63 -19.81 -17.12
CA LEU A 92 -1.08 -19.00 -16.01
C LEU A 92 -0.18 -19.81 -15.07
N ASP A 93 -0.55 -21.07 -14.81
CA ASP A 93 0.23 -21.97 -13.96
C ASP A 93 1.57 -22.35 -14.61
N GLU A 94 1.58 -22.57 -15.92
CA GLU A 94 2.81 -22.83 -16.69
C GLU A 94 3.70 -21.58 -16.71
N LEU A 95 3.12 -20.40 -16.95
CA LEU A 95 3.84 -19.13 -16.90
C LEU A 95 4.52 -18.96 -15.54
N HIS A 96 3.80 -19.17 -14.43
CA HIS A 96 4.37 -19.10 -13.08
C HIS A 96 5.56 -20.07 -12.90
N ALA A 97 5.46 -21.29 -13.43
CA ALA A 97 6.55 -22.26 -13.35
C ALA A 97 7.80 -21.87 -14.17
N THR A 98 7.65 -21.03 -15.21
CA THR A 98 8.79 -20.53 -16.01
C THR A 98 9.49 -19.32 -15.39
N LEU A 99 8.86 -18.64 -14.42
CA LEU A 99 9.44 -17.46 -13.79
C LEU A 99 10.63 -17.88 -12.89
N PRO A 100 11.78 -17.19 -12.97
CA PRO A 100 12.99 -17.59 -12.24
C PRO A 100 13.01 -17.10 -10.78
N PHE A 101 11.85 -16.89 -10.15
CA PHE A 101 11.71 -16.32 -8.80
C PHE A 101 10.44 -16.79 -8.10
#